data_AF-A0A9D1LVA8-F1
#
_entry.id   AF-A0A9D1LVA8-F1
#
_cell.length_a   1.000
_cell.length_b   1.000
_cell.length_c   1.000
_cell.angle_alpha   90.00
_cell.angle_beta   90.00
_cell.angle_gamma   90.00
#
_symmetry.space_group_name_H-M   'P 1'
#
loop_
_entity.id
_entity.type
_entity.pdbx_description
1 polymer ?
#
loop_
_entity_poly.entity_id
_entity_poly.type
_entity_poly.pdbx_seq_one_letter_code
_entity_poly.pdbx_strand_id
1 'polypeptide(L)'
;MEPREALELNKLNIAAAGSGCQMRLGDLDNDGRLELVLIQPDVIADDRYFPHSVAAATAFSLEGDILWQIGTPAGDIPACNADLPAQIYDFDNDGSNEFLCVMDGEFCIFDGLNGTLKLKYPLPSPDAHDCFAIADLEGTGYAQNIILKNKYHMLWALDKNFNVIWTAAGNMGHFPLPCDLDGDGRDEVVVGYSVFSADGELLWKAEGMEKHPGSIWLCNLAQEKHANPSVLFGGTALRAYSSNGELLWEFSQTDTLGDIVPGNFRTDIKGIETAGVLCTASGINELFLNDYHGNTLFREKRTVSNGTTRLHSIHNFDADHQDLLLARRGDIRQVAIYDGMMNPIYTFSATGQVYTADLTGGGVPQVLIQDDETVSIYAAEEMDLSGAAVPYGRPQPKYLYNATYFNYGELEPWRNAAGYITGDFAAKSVYPWAETVAMCGGKDYETPISRADFIVLLVSALQLNAYERENFYDVKPNAYYYNAVGVAKKLGLVEEVKFSP
;
A
#
# COMPACT_ATOMS: atom_id res chain seq x y z
N MET A 1 -0.51 -23.81 -18.81
CA MET A 1 -1.44 -24.49 -17.88
C MET A 1 -2.69 -23.63 -17.86
N GLU A 2 -3.89 -24.21 -17.79
CA GLU A 2 -5.09 -23.39 -17.62
C GLU A 2 -5.05 -22.70 -16.24
N PRO A 3 -5.50 -21.44 -16.13
CA PRO A 3 -5.55 -20.75 -14.85
C PRO A 3 -6.50 -21.46 -13.88
N ARG A 4 -6.17 -21.42 -12.59
CA ARG A 4 -7.05 -21.93 -11.52
C ARG A 4 -8.18 -20.93 -11.28
N GLU A 5 -9.35 -21.40 -10.89
CA GLU A 5 -10.39 -20.51 -10.36
C GLU A 5 -10.09 -20.25 -8.87
N ALA A 6 -10.05 -18.99 -8.46
CA ALA A 6 -9.88 -18.62 -7.06
C ALA A 6 -11.13 -19.03 -6.25
N LEU A 7 -10.93 -19.46 -5.01
CA LEU A 7 -12.03 -19.93 -4.17
C LEU A 7 -12.79 -18.75 -3.58
N GLU A 8 -14.09 -18.63 -3.90
CA GLU A 8 -14.98 -17.66 -3.27
C GLU A 8 -15.32 -18.13 -1.85
N LEU A 9 -14.77 -17.44 -0.84
CA LEU A 9 -14.96 -17.77 0.58
C LEU A 9 -16.28 -17.23 1.11
N ASN A 10 -16.66 -16.02 0.70
CA ASN A 10 -17.90 -15.39 1.13
C ASN A 10 -18.37 -14.35 0.10
N LYS A 11 -19.67 -14.02 0.14
CA LYS A 11 -20.27 -12.93 -0.63
C LYS A 11 -21.18 -12.10 0.27
N LEU A 12 -20.70 -10.91 0.62
CA LEU A 12 -21.36 -9.99 1.52
C LEU A 12 -22.42 -9.17 0.79
N ASN A 13 -23.54 -8.87 1.45
CA ASN A 13 -24.50 -7.87 1.00
C ASN A 13 -24.17 -6.52 1.67
N ILE A 14 -23.77 -5.54 0.85
CA ILE A 14 -23.38 -4.20 1.30
C ILE A 14 -24.38 -3.13 0.88
N ALA A 15 -25.55 -3.49 0.34
CA ALA A 15 -26.52 -2.52 -0.18
C ALA A 15 -26.99 -1.47 0.84
N ALA A 16 -26.86 -1.76 2.14
CA ALA A 16 -27.14 -0.80 3.21
C ALA A 16 -26.21 0.43 3.20
N ALA A 17 -24.99 0.32 2.66
CA ALA A 17 -24.07 1.43 2.50
C ALA A 17 -24.43 2.38 1.34
N GLY A 18 -25.38 1.98 0.49
CA GLY A 18 -25.67 2.66 -0.77
C GLY A 18 -24.65 2.37 -1.87
N SER A 19 -24.93 2.88 -3.07
CA SER A 19 -24.07 2.70 -4.25
C SER A 19 -22.91 3.71 -4.31
N GLY A 20 -21.95 3.47 -5.22
CA GLY A 20 -20.85 4.40 -5.48
C GLY A 20 -19.80 4.49 -4.37
N CYS A 21 -19.84 3.57 -3.41
CA CYS A 21 -18.94 3.53 -2.26
C CYS A 21 -17.50 3.17 -2.65
N GLN A 22 -16.54 3.69 -1.89
CA GLN A 22 -15.18 3.14 -1.81
C GLN A 22 -14.98 2.40 -0.50
N MET A 23 -14.10 1.41 -0.50
CA MET A 23 -13.81 0.60 0.70
C MET A 23 -12.52 1.04 1.38
N ARG A 24 -12.51 0.96 2.71
CA ARG A 24 -11.30 0.88 3.55
C ARG A 24 -11.37 -0.41 4.37
N LEU A 25 -10.22 -0.97 4.68
CA LEU A 25 -10.08 -2.21 5.44
C LEU A 25 -9.24 -1.92 6.69
N GLY A 26 -9.66 -2.42 7.85
CA GLY A 26 -8.93 -2.21 9.10
C GLY A 26 -9.55 -2.99 10.25
N ASP A 27 -8.72 -3.28 11.26
CA ASP A 27 -9.12 -3.99 12.48
C ASP A 27 -9.83 -3.01 13.41
N LEU A 28 -11.16 -3.00 13.39
CA LEU A 28 -12.00 -2.00 14.05
C LEU A 28 -12.29 -2.36 15.51
N ASP A 29 -12.34 -3.65 15.83
CA ASP A 29 -12.66 -4.16 17.17
C ASP A 29 -11.46 -4.76 17.92
N ASN A 30 -10.25 -4.66 17.33
CA ASN A 30 -8.97 -5.06 17.90
C ASN A 30 -8.89 -6.58 18.16
N ASP A 31 -9.59 -7.39 17.36
CA ASP A 31 -9.61 -8.85 17.47
C ASP A 31 -8.53 -9.55 16.62
N GLY A 32 -7.84 -8.80 15.75
CA GLY A 32 -6.82 -9.32 14.83
C GLY A 32 -7.34 -9.58 13.42
N ARG A 33 -8.62 -9.37 13.16
CA ARG A 33 -9.27 -9.48 11.86
C ARG A 33 -9.52 -8.08 11.28
N LEU A 34 -9.69 -7.98 9.97
CA LEU A 34 -10.06 -6.70 9.34
C LEU A 34 -11.56 -6.68 9.04
N GLU A 35 -12.18 -5.55 9.31
CA GLU A 35 -13.53 -5.18 8.90
C GLU A 35 -13.50 -4.32 7.63
N LEU A 36 -14.67 -4.13 7.03
CA LEU A 36 -14.87 -3.28 5.85
C LEU A 36 -15.57 -2.00 6.27
N VAL A 37 -15.05 -0.84 5.86
CA VAL A 37 -15.79 0.44 5.92
C VAL A 37 -16.08 0.91 4.51
N LEU A 38 -17.37 0.94 4.16
CA LEU A 38 -17.86 1.41 2.87
C LEU A 38 -18.22 2.88 3.00
N ILE A 39 -17.56 3.72 2.22
CA ILE A 39 -17.61 5.17 2.31
C ILE A 39 -18.37 5.70 1.10
N GLN A 40 -19.52 6.30 1.36
CA GLN A 40 -20.30 6.95 0.33
C GLN A 40 -19.97 8.46 0.27
N PRO A 41 -19.54 8.98 -0.89
CA PRO A 41 -19.31 10.40 -1.07
C PRO A 41 -20.61 11.19 -1.18
N ASP A 42 -20.47 12.51 -1.04
CA ASP A 42 -21.47 13.47 -1.47
C ASP A 42 -21.62 13.53 -3.00
N VAL A 43 -22.75 14.10 -3.45
CA VAL A 43 -23.01 14.35 -4.87
C VAL A 43 -22.61 15.79 -5.19
N ILE A 44 -21.53 15.94 -5.95
CA ILE A 44 -21.01 17.23 -6.42
C ILE A 44 -21.29 17.44 -7.91
N ALA A 45 -21.17 18.70 -8.35
CA ALA A 45 -21.46 19.06 -9.74
C ALA A 45 -20.39 18.57 -10.74
N ASP A 46 -19.11 18.57 -10.34
CA ASP A 46 -17.97 18.21 -11.21
C ASP A 46 -16.72 17.85 -10.38
N ASP A 47 -16.38 16.57 -10.33
CA ASP A 47 -15.25 16.00 -9.56
C ASP A 47 -13.87 16.43 -10.07
N ARG A 48 -13.81 17.00 -11.28
CA ARG A 48 -12.58 17.58 -11.86
C ARG A 48 -12.17 18.86 -11.15
N TYR A 49 -13.11 19.58 -10.56
CA TYR A 49 -12.88 20.90 -9.96
C TYR A 49 -13.18 20.96 -8.47
N PHE A 50 -14.12 20.14 -7.99
CA PHE A 50 -14.55 20.15 -6.59
C PHE A 50 -14.15 18.84 -5.89
N PRO A 51 -13.56 18.92 -4.70
CA PRO A 51 -13.28 17.74 -3.88
C PRO A 51 -14.56 17.17 -3.26
N HIS A 52 -14.56 15.87 -3.00
CA HIS A 52 -15.66 15.19 -2.32
C HIS A 52 -15.56 15.34 -0.79
N SER A 53 -16.69 15.21 -0.12
CA SER A 53 -16.77 14.95 1.33
C SER A 53 -17.43 13.60 1.56
N VAL A 54 -17.19 13.01 2.74
CA VAL A 54 -17.92 11.81 3.15
C VAL A 54 -19.34 12.20 3.51
N ALA A 55 -20.34 11.59 2.85
CA ALA A 55 -21.76 11.77 3.15
C ALA A 55 -22.26 10.69 4.13
N ALA A 56 -21.76 9.46 3.99
CA ALA A 56 -22.04 8.36 4.90
C ALA A 56 -20.87 7.37 4.92
N ALA A 57 -20.74 6.62 6.01
CA ALA A 57 -19.87 5.46 6.07
C ALA A 57 -20.53 4.35 6.89
N THR A 58 -20.44 3.12 6.41
CA THR A 58 -21.05 1.94 7.04
C THR A 58 -19.97 0.87 7.22
N ALA A 59 -19.79 0.42 8.46
CA ALA A 59 -18.85 -0.64 8.80
C ALA A 59 -19.53 -2.01 8.80
N PHE A 60 -18.85 -3.01 8.26
CA PHE A 60 -19.31 -4.40 8.17
C PHE A 60 -18.25 -5.36 8.68
N SER A 61 -18.68 -6.42 9.36
CA SER A 61 -17.84 -7.59 9.62
C SER A 61 -17.61 -8.41 8.34
N LEU A 62 -16.68 -9.38 8.41
CA LEU A 62 -16.46 -10.37 7.33
C LEU A 62 -17.62 -11.36 7.15
N GLU A 63 -18.62 -11.34 8.03
CA GLU A 63 -19.89 -12.06 7.90
C GLU A 63 -20.99 -11.22 7.23
N GLY A 64 -20.77 -9.91 7.08
CA GLY A 64 -21.74 -8.97 6.50
C GLY A 64 -22.68 -8.33 7.52
N ASP A 65 -22.39 -8.46 8.82
CA ASP A 65 -23.13 -7.75 9.87
C ASP A 65 -22.72 -6.28 9.89
N ILE A 66 -23.70 -5.37 9.96
CA ILE A 66 -23.43 -3.93 10.13
C ILE A 66 -23.02 -3.68 11.58
N LEU A 67 -21.82 -3.15 11.77
CA LEU A 67 -21.27 -2.80 13.08
C LEU A 67 -21.75 -1.42 13.52
N TRP A 68 -21.62 -0.44 12.63
CA TRP A 68 -22.11 0.92 12.82
C TRP A 68 -22.31 1.62 11.48
N GLN A 69 -23.04 2.74 11.51
CA GLN A 69 -23.22 3.63 10.38
C GLN A 69 -23.21 5.08 10.84
N ILE A 70 -22.46 5.91 10.14
CA ILE A 70 -22.48 7.38 10.28
C ILE A 70 -23.08 8.01 9.02
N GLY A 71 -23.74 9.16 9.17
CA GLY A 71 -24.45 9.81 8.08
C GLY A 71 -25.67 9.03 7.59
N THR A 72 -26.23 9.46 6.45
CA THR A 72 -27.37 8.79 5.80
C THR A 72 -27.00 8.45 4.36
N PRO A 73 -26.80 7.17 4.01
CA PRO A 73 -26.56 6.77 2.64
C PRO A 73 -27.70 7.21 1.71
N ALA A 74 -27.33 7.77 0.57
CA ALA A 74 -28.19 7.88 -0.60
C ALA A 74 -28.28 6.53 -1.32
N GLY A 75 -29.39 6.26 -2.00
CA GLY A 75 -29.59 5.00 -2.72
C GLY A 75 -28.65 4.88 -3.93
N ASP A 76 -29.02 5.52 -5.03
CA ASP A 76 -28.32 5.42 -6.31
C ASP A 76 -27.52 6.70 -6.62
N ILE A 77 -26.21 6.64 -6.44
CA ILE A 77 -25.26 7.68 -6.85
C ILE A 77 -24.18 7.10 -7.77
N PRO A 78 -23.60 7.91 -8.67
CA PRO A 78 -22.51 7.45 -9.53
C PRO A 78 -21.28 7.02 -8.74
N ALA A 79 -20.54 6.04 -9.26
CA ALA A 79 -19.24 5.66 -8.71
C ALA A 79 -18.26 6.84 -8.70
N CYS A 80 -17.59 7.04 -7.56
CA CYS A 80 -16.57 8.07 -7.41
C CYS A 80 -15.23 7.59 -7.99
N ASN A 81 -14.70 8.38 -8.92
CA ASN A 81 -13.40 8.13 -9.58
C ASN A 81 -12.30 9.11 -9.09
N ALA A 82 -12.48 9.65 -7.89
CA ALA A 82 -11.51 10.47 -7.17
C ALA A 82 -11.17 9.83 -5.83
N ASP A 83 -10.19 10.35 -5.11
CA ASP A 83 -10.00 9.95 -3.72
C ASP A 83 -11.15 10.44 -2.84
N LEU A 84 -11.30 9.77 -1.70
CA LEU A 84 -12.15 10.23 -0.61
C LEU A 84 -11.27 10.58 0.60
N PRO A 85 -11.58 11.68 1.32
CA PRO A 85 -10.85 12.06 2.52
C PRO A 85 -11.28 11.17 3.69
N ALA A 86 -10.88 9.90 3.68
CA ALA A 86 -11.18 8.94 4.72
C ALA A 86 -10.14 7.81 4.82
N GLN A 87 -9.75 7.47 6.05
CA GLN A 87 -8.76 6.45 6.40
C GLN A 87 -9.15 5.73 7.69
N ILE A 88 -8.58 4.55 7.93
CA ILE A 88 -8.67 3.82 9.19
C ILE A 88 -7.27 3.77 9.80
N TYR A 89 -7.11 4.25 11.03
CA TYR A 89 -5.81 4.31 11.71
C TYR A 89 -5.96 4.54 13.21
N ASP A 90 -5.12 3.91 14.01
CA ASP A 90 -4.94 4.19 15.44
C ASP A 90 -4.26 5.57 15.59
N PHE A 91 -5.03 6.64 15.60
CA PHE A 91 -4.49 7.99 15.54
C PHE A 91 -4.00 8.48 16.90
N ASP A 92 -4.63 8.05 17.99
CA ASP A 92 -4.24 8.44 19.35
C ASP A 92 -3.27 7.46 20.04
N ASN A 93 -2.87 6.40 19.35
CA ASN A 93 -1.91 5.38 19.80
C ASN A 93 -2.38 4.64 21.06
N ASP A 94 -3.68 4.35 21.15
CA ASP A 94 -4.28 3.63 22.28
C ASP A 94 -4.36 2.10 22.06
N GLY A 95 -4.07 1.65 20.84
CA GLY A 95 -4.14 0.25 20.47
C GLY A 95 -5.35 -0.12 19.60
N SER A 96 -6.28 0.79 19.38
CA SER A 96 -7.48 0.58 18.57
C SER A 96 -7.52 1.55 17.39
N ASN A 97 -8.02 1.09 16.24
CA ASN A 97 -8.12 1.98 15.09
C ASN A 97 -9.32 2.93 15.23
N GLU A 98 -9.14 4.18 14.78
CA GLU A 98 -10.22 5.11 14.49
C GLU A 98 -10.61 5.06 13.01
N PHE A 99 -11.82 5.52 12.71
CA PHE A 99 -12.20 5.97 11.38
C PHE A 99 -12.06 7.50 11.29
N LEU A 100 -11.14 7.96 10.46
CA LEU A 100 -10.85 9.38 10.24
C LEU A 100 -11.46 9.79 8.91
N CYS A 101 -12.19 10.91 8.85
CA CYS A 101 -12.70 11.43 7.58
C CYS A 101 -12.92 12.93 7.57
N VAL A 102 -13.13 13.52 6.40
CA VAL A 102 -13.76 14.84 6.28
C VAL A 102 -15.25 14.67 5.99
N MET A 103 -16.08 15.19 6.89
CA MET A 103 -17.54 15.15 6.83
C MET A 103 -18.10 16.49 7.31
N ASP A 104 -19.13 17.02 6.65
CA ASP A 104 -19.79 18.28 7.00
C ASP A 104 -18.84 19.49 7.14
N GLY A 105 -17.74 19.51 6.36
CA GLY A 105 -16.76 20.60 6.35
C GLY A 105 -15.79 20.61 7.53
N GLU A 106 -15.74 19.53 8.32
CA GLU A 106 -14.82 19.34 9.44
C GLU A 106 -14.03 18.05 9.24
N PHE A 107 -12.81 18.00 9.75
CA PHE A 107 -12.09 16.74 9.92
C PHE A 107 -12.60 16.05 11.18
N CYS A 108 -13.10 14.84 11.06
CA CYS A 108 -13.76 14.08 12.11
C CYS A 108 -12.98 12.79 12.40
N ILE A 109 -12.91 12.44 13.68
CA ILE A 109 -12.29 11.22 14.18
C ILE A 109 -13.36 10.45 14.95
N PHE A 110 -13.72 9.28 14.44
CA PHE A 110 -14.70 8.37 15.02
C PHE A 110 -14.00 7.16 15.63
N ASP A 111 -14.50 6.70 16.77
CA ASP A 111 -14.14 5.41 17.37
C ASP A 111 -14.42 4.29 16.35
N GLY A 112 -13.41 3.49 16.02
CA GLY A 112 -13.55 2.44 15.00
C GLY A 112 -14.48 1.30 15.41
N LEU A 113 -14.62 1.00 16.70
CA LEU A 113 -15.45 -0.09 17.20
C LEU A 113 -16.94 0.22 17.06
N ASN A 114 -17.34 1.47 17.29
CA ASN A 114 -18.76 1.84 17.45
C ASN A 114 -19.21 3.05 16.63
N GLY A 115 -18.32 3.71 15.88
CA GLY A 115 -18.64 4.86 15.05
C GLY A 115 -19.03 6.12 15.83
N THR A 116 -18.73 6.20 17.13
CA THR A 116 -19.00 7.41 17.91
C THR A 116 -17.95 8.48 17.64
N LEU A 117 -18.39 9.73 17.48
CA LEU A 117 -17.48 10.85 17.24
C LEU A 117 -16.62 11.13 18.49
N LYS A 118 -15.30 10.94 18.37
CA LYS A 118 -14.30 11.25 19.42
C LYS A 118 -13.92 12.73 19.37
N LEU A 119 -13.47 13.20 18.20
CA LEU A 119 -12.92 14.54 18.00
C LEU A 119 -13.31 15.10 16.63
N LYS A 120 -13.27 16.43 16.53
CA LYS A 120 -13.38 17.11 15.24
C LYS A 120 -12.58 18.41 15.22
N TYR A 121 -12.12 18.79 14.04
CA TYR A 121 -11.29 19.97 13.80
C TYR A 121 -11.78 20.76 12.59
N PRO A 122 -11.67 22.10 12.60
CA PRO A 122 -11.90 22.89 11.40
C PRO A 122 -10.84 22.59 10.34
N LEU A 123 -11.23 22.62 9.07
CA LEU A 123 -10.29 22.50 7.96
C LEU A 123 -9.44 23.80 7.82
N PRO A 124 -8.17 23.70 7.39
CA PRO A 124 -7.32 24.87 7.15
C PRO A 124 -7.81 25.72 5.97
N SER A 125 -8.60 25.11 5.08
CA SER A 125 -9.31 25.78 3.97
C SER A 125 -10.60 25.01 3.68
N PRO A 126 -11.68 25.68 3.20
CA PRO A 126 -12.94 25.01 2.86
C PRO A 126 -12.82 23.91 1.80
N ASP A 127 -11.76 23.90 1.00
CA ASP A 127 -11.48 22.93 -0.07
C ASP A 127 -10.34 21.95 0.27
N ALA A 128 -9.81 21.99 1.50
CA ALA A 128 -8.73 21.12 1.97
C ALA A 128 -9.24 19.70 2.31
N HIS A 129 -9.93 19.05 1.37
CA HIS A 129 -10.59 17.77 1.60
C HIS A 129 -10.70 16.90 0.35
N ASP A 130 -9.80 17.05 -0.63
CA ASP A 130 -9.75 16.13 -1.78
C ASP A 130 -9.33 14.73 -1.32
N CYS A 131 -8.30 14.67 -0.46
CA CYS A 131 -7.84 13.49 0.24
C CYS A 131 -6.96 13.93 1.42
N PHE A 132 -6.56 12.97 2.25
CA PHE A 132 -5.48 13.18 3.21
C PHE A 132 -4.59 11.95 3.34
N ALA A 133 -3.36 12.22 3.77
CA ALA A 133 -2.39 11.21 4.17
C ALA A 133 -1.95 11.45 5.63
N ILE A 134 -1.57 10.38 6.32
CA ILE A 134 -1.04 10.34 7.67
C ILE A 134 0.48 10.12 7.57
N ALA A 135 1.27 10.92 8.26
CA ALA A 135 2.73 10.97 8.15
C ALA A 135 3.42 11.11 9.51
N ASP A 136 4.68 10.72 9.60
CA ASP A 136 5.59 11.04 10.71
C ASP A 136 6.60 12.12 10.29
N LEU A 137 6.11 13.34 10.11
CA LEU A 137 6.95 14.49 9.71
C LEU A 137 7.87 14.95 10.86
N GLU A 138 7.55 14.59 12.09
CA GLU A 138 8.32 14.98 13.28
C GLU A 138 9.36 13.93 13.70
N GLY A 139 9.35 12.75 13.08
CA GLY A 139 10.31 11.66 13.34
C GLY A 139 10.15 11.05 14.72
N THR A 140 8.91 10.90 15.17
CA THR A 140 8.57 10.37 16.50
C THR A 140 8.56 8.83 16.54
N GLY A 141 8.63 8.18 15.38
CA GLY A 141 8.41 6.75 15.20
C GLY A 141 6.94 6.37 15.09
N TYR A 142 6.02 7.34 15.07
CA TYR A 142 4.58 7.13 15.01
C TYR A 142 3.89 8.23 14.19
N ALA A 143 3.15 7.86 13.15
CA ALA A 143 2.57 8.82 12.22
C ALA A 143 1.35 9.53 12.84
N GLN A 144 1.45 10.81 13.18
CA GLN A 144 0.33 11.60 13.70
C GLN A 144 0.12 12.94 12.99
N ASN A 145 0.97 13.25 12.00
CA ASN A 145 0.77 14.42 11.16
C ASN A 145 -0.29 14.12 10.10
N ILE A 146 -1.11 15.12 9.79
CA ILE A 146 -2.11 15.03 8.72
C ILE A 146 -1.68 15.92 7.57
N ILE A 147 -1.73 15.40 6.35
CA ILE A 147 -1.49 16.15 5.13
C ILE A 147 -2.79 16.23 4.36
N LEU A 148 -3.41 17.41 4.35
CA LEU A 148 -4.60 17.71 3.56
C LEU A 148 -4.18 18.37 2.24
N LYS A 149 -4.92 18.10 1.17
CA LYS A 149 -4.81 18.85 -0.08
C LYS A 149 -6.17 19.20 -0.64
N ASN A 150 -6.18 20.25 -1.46
CA ASN A 150 -7.25 20.44 -2.43
C ASN A 150 -6.87 19.71 -3.73
N LYS A 151 -7.68 19.86 -4.78
CA LYS A 151 -7.50 19.15 -6.06
C LYS A 151 -6.04 19.15 -6.54
N TYR A 152 -5.57 20.24 -7.12
CA TYR A 152 -4.28 20.25 -7.83
C TYR A 152 -3.42 21.46 -7.48
N HIS A 153 -3.70 22.20 -6.41
CA HIS A 153 -3.13 23.54 -6.23
C HIS A 153 -2.41 23.76 -4.91
N MET A 154 -2.92 23.19 -3.82
CA MET A 154 -2.49 23.50 -2.47
C MET A 154 -2.50 22.27 -1.59
N LEU A 155 -1.51 22.20 -0.71
CA LEU A 155 -1.37 21.21 0.35
C LEU A 155 -1.06 21.92 1.67
N TRP A 156 -1.59 21.36 2.75
CA TRP A 156 -1.38 21.78 4.13
C TRP A 156 -0.89 20.58 4.94
N ALA A 157 0.27 20.69 5.56
CA ALA A 157 0.72 19.74 6.57
C ALA A 157 0.36 20.28 7.95
N LEU A 158 -0.18 19.40 8.80
CA LEU A 158 -0.68 19.72 10.12
C LEU A 158 -0.02 18.83 11.18
N ASP A 159 0.19 19.39 12.37
CA ASP A 159 0.52 18.59 13.56
C ASP A 159 -0.70 17.79 14.06
N LYS A 160 -0.49 16.93 15.06
CA LYS A 160 -1.57 16.12 15.66
C LYS A 160 -2.70 16.93 16.30
N ASN A 161 -2.47 18.21 16.58
CA ASN A 161 -3.47 19.12 17.14
C ASN A 161 -4.13 19.99 16.06
N PHE A 162 -3.92 19.65 14.78
CA PHE A 162 -4.45 20.37 13.62
C PHE A 162 -3.92 21.81 13.47
N ASN A 163 -2.74 22.12 14.02
CA ASN A 163 -2.03 23.35 13.67
C ASN A 163 -1.31 23.16 12.34
N VAL A 164 -1.49 24.09 11.40
CA VAL A 164 -0.74 24.08 10.14
C VAL A 164 0.74 24.36 10.44
N ILE A 165 1.61 23.41 10.13
CA ILE A 165 3.07 23.54 10.31
C ILE A 165 3.74 24.12 9.06
N TRP A 166 3.29 23.73 7.87
CA TRP A 166 3.72 24.31 6.60
C TRP A 166 2.70 24.07 5.49
N THR A 167 2.85 24.80 4.39
CA THR A 167 1.96 24.71 3.22
C THR A 167 2.76 24.77 1.93
N ALA A 168 2.31 24.06 0.91
CA ALA A 168 2.93 24.07 -0.42
C ALA A 168 1.91 24.35 -1.52
N ALA A 169 2.32 25.14 -2.52
CA ALA A 169 1.53 25.43 -3.71
C ALA A 169 2.22 24.87 -4.96
N GLY A 170 1.43 24.39 -5.92
CA GLY A 170 1.94 23.75 -7.13
C GLY A 170 0.98 22.70 -7.66
N ASN A 171 1.44 21.86 -8.57
CA ASN A 171 0.64 20.74 -9.06
C ASN A 171 0.75 19.54 -8.12
N MET A 172 -0.27 19.35 -7.27
CA MET A 172 -0.27 18.31 -6.23
C MET A 172 -0.58 16.89 -6.74
N GLY A 173 -1.00 16.74 -8.01
CA GLY A 173 -1.46 15.44 -8.50
C GLY A 173 -2.62 14.87 -7.67
N HIS A 174 -2.68 13.55 -7.55
CA HIS A 174 -3.82 12.87 -6.93
C HIS A 174 -3.67 12.71 -5.41
N PHE A 175 -2.59 12.10 -4.95
CA PHE A 175 -2.40 11.73 -3.55
C PHE A 175 -0.97 12.06 -3.06
N PRO A 176 -0.78 12.62 -1.85
CA PRO A 176 0.55 12.77 -1.24
C PRO A 176 1.04 11.43 -0.69
N LEU A 177 2.31 11.09 -0.91
CA LEU A 177 2.95 9.89 -0.38
C LEU A 177 4.03 10.27 0.65
N PRO A 178 3.73 10.14 1.96
CA PRO A 178 4.72 10.28 3.01
C PRO A 178 5.67 9.08 3.05
N CYS A 179 6.97 9.30 3.15
CA CYS A 179 7.98 8.25 3.28
C CYS A 179 9.33 8.82 3.71
N ASP A 180 10.02 8.16 4.64
CA ASP A 180 11.44 8.38 4.95
C ASP A 180 12.33 8.01 3.75
N LEU A 181 12.57 8.97 2.87
CA LEU A 181 13.32 8.79 1.62
C LEU A 181 14.83 8.89 1.84
N ASP A 182 15.26 9.66 2.83
CA ASP A 182 16.68 9.88 3.11
C ASP A 182 17.25 9.02 4.25
N GLY A 183 16.39 8.39 5.05
CA GLY A 183 16.75 7.47 6.12
C GLY A 183 16.98 8.15 7.49
N ASP A 184 16.59 9.42 7.64
CA ASP A 184 16.72 10.20 8.87
C ASP A 184 15.64 9.89 9.91
N GLY A 185 14.58 9.17 9.51
CA GLY A 185 13.48 8.75 10.37
C GLY A 185 12.28 9.71 10.38
N ARG A 186 12.30 10.76 9.56
CA ARG A 186 11.17 11.64 9.28
C ARG A 186 10.64 11.37 7.88
N ASP A 187 9.33 11.51 7.69
CA ASP A 187 8.75 11.33 6.35
C ASP A 187 8.98 12.58 5.48
N GLU A 188 9.62 12.40 4.31
CA GLU A 188 9.47 13.28 3.16
C GLU A 188 8.06 13.13 2.56
N VAL A 189 7.63 14.11 1.76
CA VAL A 189 6.33 14.08 1.07
C VAL A 189 6.52 14.14 -0.44
N VAL A 190 6.24 13.03 -1.11
CA VAL A 190 6.18 12.96 -2.58
C VAL A 190 4.77 13.31 -3.04
N VAL A 191 4.64 14.38 -3.81
CA VAL A 191 3.32 14.88 -4.25
C VAL A 191 3.42 15.55 -5.62
N GLY A 192 2.59 15.10 -6.55
CA GLY A 192 2.78 15.40 -7.97
C GLY A 192 4.17 14.95 -8.45
N TYR A 193 4.93 15.85 -9.07
CA TYR A 193 6.32 15.59 -9.47
C TYR A 193 7.35 16.17 -8.49
N SER A 194 6.92 16.57 -7.29
CA SER A 194 7.75 17.29 -6.32
C SER A 194 7.98 16.41 -5.10
N VAL A 195 9.16 16.56 -4.50
CA VAL A 195 9.50 15.96 -3.21
C VAL A 195 9.82 17.07 -2.23
N PHE A 196 9.09 17.09 -1.12
CA PHE A 196 9.29 18.04 -0.03
C PHE A 196 9.93 17.33 1.16
N SER A 197 10.79 18.03 1.89
CA SER A 197 11.28 17.58 3.19
C SER A 197 10.13 17.54 4.19
N ALA A 198 10.38 16.87 5.32
CA ALA A 198 9.45 16.86 6.46
C ALA A 198 9.10 18.28 6.98
N ASP A 199 9.98 19.27 6.77
CA ASP A 199 9.76 20.68 7.12
C ASP A 199 9.11 21.53 6.00
N GLY A 200 8.74 20.92 4.88
CA GLY A 200 8.07 21.59 3.77
C GLY A 200 9.00 22.29 2.78
N GLU A 201 10.31 22.07 2.85
CA GLU A 201 11.25 22.58 1.86
C GLU A 201 11.21 21.73 0.59
N LEU A 202 11.13 22.36 -0.59
CA LEU A 202 11.20 21.62 -1.85
C LEU A 202 12.63 21.08 -2.02
N LEU A 203 12.80 19.77 -1.91
CA LEU A 203 14.09 19.09 -2.10
C LEU A 203 14.45 19.01 -3.58
N TRP A 204 13.51 18.50 -4.38
CA TRP A 204 13.67 18.41 -5.83
C TRP A 204 12.32 18.24 -6.53
N LYS A 205 12.33 18.43 -7.85
CA LYS A 205 11.16 18.26 -8.71
C LYS A 205 11.58 17.63 -10.04
N ALA A 206 10.85 16.63 -10.50
CA ALA A 206 11.03 16.08 -11.84
C ALA A 206 10.60 17.10 -12.90
N GLU A 207 11.51 17.44 -13.81
CA GLU A 207 11.29 18.44 -14.86
C GLU A 207 10.81 17.83 -16.19
N GLY A 208 10.33 18.69 -17.09
CA GLY A 208 9.94 18.30 -18.45
C GLY A 208 8.62 17.54 -18.53
N MET A 209 7.74 17.70 -17.54
CA MET A 209 6.41 17.08 -17.50
C MET A 209 5.33 18.17 -17.52
N GLU A 210 4.40 18.09 -18.49
CA GLU A 210 3.32 19.07 -18.64
C GLU A 210 2.08 18.77 -17.79
N LYS A 211 1.82 17.48 -17.51
CA LYS A 211 0.67 17.01 -16.72
C LYS A 211 1.11 16.64 -15.30
N HIS A 212 0.18 16.20 -14.44
CA HIS A 212 0.53 15.51 -13.18
C HIS A 212 0.79 14.00 -13.45
N PRO A 213 1.47 13.27 -12.55
CA PRO A 213 1.57 11.82 -12.68
C PRO A 213 0.20 11.17 -12.46
N GLY A 214 -0.06 10.08 -13.19
CA GLY A 214 -1.21 9.20 -12.97
C GLY A 214 -0.93 8.13 -11.91
N SER A 215 0.34 7.92 -11.54
CA SER A 215 0.80 6.92 -10.57
C SER A 215 2.14 7.34 -9.98
N ILE A 216 2.36 7.04 -8.71
CA ILE A 216 3.64 7.29 -8.02
C ILE A 216 3.96 6.09 -7.14
N TRP A 217 5.16 5.55 -7.25
CA TRP A 217 5.59 4.45 -6.38
C TRP A 217 6.96 4.69 -5.77
N LEU A 218 7.11 4.25 -4.53
CA LEU A 218 8.37 4.23 -3.81
C LEU A 218 8.82 2.79 -3.66
N CYS A 219 10.05 2.47 -4.04
CA CYS A 219 10.58 1.12 -3.87
C CYS A 219 12.11 1.06 -3.91
N ASN A 220 12.69 0.03 -3.29
CA ASN A 220 14.10 -0.29 -3.47
C ASN A 220 14.31 -1.03 -4.80
N LEU A 221 14.44 -0.29 -5.90
CA LEU A 221 14.51 -0.84 -7.26
C LEU A 221 15.60 -1.91 -7.46
N ALA A 222 16.78 -1.70 -6.87
CA ALA A 222 17.91 -2.60 -7.04
C ALA A 222 17.91 -3.79 -6.04
N GLN A 223 16.97 -3.80 -5.08
CA GLN A 223 16.94 -4.73 -3.94
C GLN A 223 18.27 -4.78 -3.16
N GLU A 224 18.83 -3.61 -2.87
CA GLU A 224 20.12 -3.52 -2.16
C GLU A 224 19.93 -3.24 -0.68
N LYS A 225 20.69 -3.92 0.18
CA LYS A 225 20.63 -3.70 1.63
C LYS A 225 20.97 -2.25 1.94
N HIS A 226 20.16 -1.62 2.79
CA HIS A 226 20.36 -0.25 3.26
C HIS A 226 20.28 0.83 2.15
N ALA A 227 19.75 0.48 0.97
CA ALA A 227 19.50 1.48 -0.06
C ALA A 227 18.21 2.26 0.25
N ASN A 228 18.28 3.57 0.03
CA ASN A 228 17.14 4.45 0.11
C ASN A 228 16.13 4.15 -1.03
N PRO A 229 14.84 4.45 -0.84
CA PRO A 229 13.83 4.23 -1.87
C PRO A 229 14.14 5.03 -3.14
N SER A 230 13.83 4.44 -4.28
CA SER A 230 13.70 5.15 -5.55
C SER A 230 12.27 5.61 -5.76
N VAL A 231 12.08 6.71 -6.48
CA VAL A 231 10.78 7.29 -6.82
C VAL A 231 10.44 6.99 -8.28
N LEU A 232 9.34 6.28 -8.50
CA LEU A 232 8.78 5.98 -9.81
C LEU A 232 7.62 6.92 -10.09
N PHE A 233 7.68 7.63 -11.23
CA PHE A 233 6.55 8.41 -11.72
C PHE A 233 5.99 7.79 -13.01
N GLY A 234 4.69 7.49 -13.01
CA GLY A 234 3.93 7.09 -14.18
C GLY A 234 3.11 8.27 -14.72
N GLY A 235 3.29 8.61 -15.99
CA GLY A 235 2.53 9.67 -16.66
C GLY A 235 2.68 9.61 -18.18
N THR A 236 3.20 10.66 -18.79
CA THR A 236 3.55 10.65 -20.22
C THR A 236 4.74 9.74 -20.53
N ALA A 237 5.57 9.46 -19.53
CA ALA A 237 6.63 8.48 -19.54
C ALA A 237 6.67 7.80 -18.16
N LEU A 238 7.34 6.66 -18.07
CA LEU A 238 7.69 6.03 -16.80
C LEU A 238 9.12 6.43 -16.50
N ARG A 239 9.35 7.05 -15.34
CA ARG A 239 10.69 7.51 -14.94
C ARG A 239 11.01 7.02 -13.53
N ALA A 240 12.23 6.56 -13.34
CA ALA A 240 12.78 6.28 -12.04
C ALA A 240 13.79 7.35 -11.65
N TYR A 241 13.67 7.80 -10.40
CA TYR A 241 14.61 8.72 -9.77
C TYR A 241 15.17 8.07 -8.51
N SER A 242 16.41 8.39 -8.17
CA SER A 242 16.93 8.15 -6.82
C SER A 242 16.19 9.03 -5.80
N SER A 243 16.37 8.75 -4.50
CA SER A 243 15.84 9.56 -3.40
C SER A 243 16.26 11.04 -3.47
N ASN A 244 17.42 11.34 -4.06
CA ASN A 244 17.96 12.70 -4.22
C ASN A 244 17.61 13.37 -5.56
N GLY A 245 16.76 12.75 -6.39
CA GLY A 245 16.26 13.35 -7.63
C GLY A 245 17.15 13.18 -8.87
N GLU A 246 18.14 12.29 -8.83
CA GLU A 246 18.88 11.88 -10.02
C GLU A 246 18.01 10.95 -10.88
N LEU A 247 17.84 11.28 -12.17
CA LEU A 247 17.13 10.40 -13.10
C LEU A 247 17.97 9.13 -13.34
N LEU A 248 17.44 7.99 -12.93
CA LEU A 248 18.09 6.68 -13.10
C LEU A 248 17.83 6.13 -14.50
N TRP A 249 16.59 6.17 -14.95
CA TRP A 249 16.19 5.75 -16.29
C TRP A 249 14.80 6.31 -16.66
N GLU A 250 14.53 6.32 -17.96
CA GLU A 250 13.25 6.71 -18.54
C GLU A 250 12.80 5.66 -19.55
N PHE A 251 11.56 5.21 -19.41
CA PHE A 251 10.84 4.44 -20.40
C PHE A 251 9.80 5.36 -21.07
N SER A 252 10.14 5.81 -22.28
CA SER A 252 9.29 6.67 -23.10
C SER A 252 8.65 5.89 -24.24
N GLN A 253 7.35 6.09 -24.43
CA GLN A 253 6.55 5.54 -25.52
C GLN A 253 5.69 6.64 -26.14
N THR A 254 5.13 6.38 -27.31
CA THR A 254 4.14 7.28 -27.93
C THR A 254 2.80 7.26 -27.20
N ASP A 255 2.53 6.17 -26.47
CA ASP A 255 1.28 5.93 -25.75
C ASP A 255 1.37 6.47 -24.32
N THR A 256 0.25 6.91 -23.76
CA THR A 256 0.18 7.34 -22.36
C THR A 256 0.19 6.16 -21.42
N LEU A 257 0.75 6.30 -20.22
CA LEU A 257 0.67 5.25 -19.21
C LEU A 257 -0.63 5.35 -18.41
N GLY A 258 -1.26 4.20 -18.18
CA GLY A 258 -2.25 4.00 -17.14
C GLY A 258 -1.58 3.72 -15.81
N ASP A 259 -2.05 2.69 -15.11
CA ASP A 259 -1.43 2.23 -13.87
C ASP A 259 -0.02 1.68 -14.12
N ILE A 260 0.92 1.97 -13.22
CA ILE A 260 2.21 1.29 -13.09
C ILE A 260 2.28 0.64 -11.71
N VAL A 261 2.86 -0.55 -11.59
CA VAL A 261 2.92 -1.29 -10.34
C VAL A 261 4.29 -1.97 -10.23
N PRO A 262 5.12 -1.61 -9.24
CA PRO A 262 6.36 -2.32 -8.96
C PRO A 262 6.08 -3.63 -8.22
N GLY A 263 6.94 -4.62 -8.45
CA GLY A 263 6.92 -5.90 -7.74
C GLY A 263 8.09 -6.78 -8.16
N ASN A 264 8.49 -7.69 -7.28
CA ASN A 264 9.47 -8.74 -7.60
C ASN A 264 8.77 -9.92 -8.30
N PHE A 265 8.26 -9.67 -9.51
CA PHE A 265 7.49 -10.66 -10.25
C PHE A 265 8.40 -11.74 -10.86
N ARG A 266 9.68 -11.43 -11.09
CA ARG A 266 10.66 -12.32 -11.72
C ARG A 266 11.86 -12.56 -10.80
N THR A 267 11.70 -13.51 -9.89
CA THR A 267 12.74 -13.91 -8.92
C THR A 267 14.02 -14.50 -9.55
N ASP A 268 14.01 -14.81 -10.84
CA ASP A 268 15.16 -15.28 -11.61
C ASP A 268 16.07 -14.14 -12.12
N ILE A 269 15.66 -12.89 -11.99
CA ILE A 269 16.47 -11.71 -12.32
C ILE A 269 16.62 -10.81 -11.08
N LYS A 270 17.64 -9.95 -11.09
CA LYS A 270 17.90 -9.02 -9.98
C LYS A 270 16.93 -7.85 -10.07
N GLY A 271 16.45 -7.37 -8.91
CA GLY A 271 15.78 -6.08 -8.77
C GLY A 271 14.27 -6.18 -8.72
N ILE A 272 13.61 -5.02 -8.71
CA ILE A 272 12.15 -4.88 -8.75
C ILE A 272 11.74 -4.50 -10.16
N GLU A 273 10.89 -5.31 -10.77
CA GLU A 273 10.28 -4.98 -12.06
C GLU A 273 9.19 -3.92 -11.89
N THR A 274 8.85 -3.25 -12.99
CA THR A 274 7.66 -2.40 -13.07
C THR A 274 6.72 -2.94 -14.14
N ALA A 275 5.57 -3.45 -13.70
CA ALA A 275 4.46 -3.78 -14.57
C ALA A 275 3.64 -2.51 -14.86
N GLY A 276 2.91 -2.47 -15.98
CA GLY A 276 2.01 -1.35 -16.22
C GLY A 276 1.10 -1.53 -17.42
N VAL A 277 0.28 -0.51 -17.66
CA VAL A 277 -0.63 -0.42 -18.81
C VAL A 277 -0.19 0.69 -19.75
N LEU A 278 0.05 0.34 -21.02
CA LEU A 278 0.17 1.31 -22.11
C LEU A 278 -1.21 1.56 -22.72
N CYS A 279 -1.65 2.81 -22.67
CA CYS A 279 -2.94 3.28 -23.17
C CYS A 279 -2.74 4.02 -24.48
N THR A 280 -3.09 3.39 -25.60
CA THR A 280 -2.98 3.99 -26.92
C THR A 280 -4.08 5.02 -27.17
N ALA A 281 -3.85 5.95 -28.11
CA ALA A 281 -4.87 6.89 -28.55
C ALA A 281 -6.11 6.20 -29.18
N SER A 282 -5.98 4.95 -29.65
CA SER A 282 -7.07 4.13 -30.17
C SER A 282 -7.82 3.36 -29.09
N GLY A 283 -7.53 3.60 -27.80
CA GLY A 283 -8.21 2.96 -26.68
C GLY A 283 -7.80 1.51 -26.46
N ILE A 284 -6.58 1.14 -26.85
CA ILE A 284 -6.00 -0.18 -26.60
C ILE A 284 -5.16 -0.09 -25.31
N ASN A 285 -5.42 -0.99 -24.37
CA ASN A 285 -4.68 -1.15 -23.13
C ASN A 285 -3.82 -2.41 -23.21
N GLU A 286 -2.50 -2.24 -23.33
CA GLU A 286 -1.51 -3.32 -23.41
C GLU A 286 -0.77 -3.44 -22.08
N LEU A 287 -0.60 -4.67 -21.56
CA LEU A 287 0.32 -4.89 -20.44
C LEU A 287 1.77 -4.77 -20.89
N PHE A 288 2.62 -4.24 -20.02
CA PHE A 288 4.07 -4.34 -20.16
C PHE A 288 4.73 -4.73 -18.84
N LEU A 289 5.96 -5.23 -18.93
CA LEU A 289 6.86 -5.45 -17.82
C LEU A 289 8.25 -4.92 -18.19
N ASN A 290 8.82 -4.08 -17.33
CA ASN A 290 10.19 -3.62 -17.45
C ASN A 290 11.03 -4.14 -16.28
N ASP A 291 12.31 -4.40 -16.51
CA ASP A 291 13.28 -4.65 -15.42
C ASP A 291 13.57 -3.37 -14.62
N TYR A 292 14.35 -3.49 -13.55
CA TYR A 292 14.70 -2.36 -12.69
C TYR A 292 15.61 -1.29 -13.33
N HIS A 293 16.07 -1.51 -14.58
CA HIS A 293 16.79 -0.53 -15.41
C HIS A 293 15.87 0.11 -16.48
N GLY A 294 14.59 -0.24 -16.50
CA GLY A 294 13.62 0.25 -17.48
C GLY A 294 13.66 -0.48 -18.82
N ASN A 295 14.38 -1.61 -18.95
CA ASN A 295 14.37 -2.40 -20.18
C ASN A 295 13.10 -3.26 -20.24
N THR A 296 12.45 -3.30 -21.41
CA THR A 296 11.24 -4.10 -21.60
C THR A 296 11.53 -5.60 -21.63
N LEU A 297 10.95 -6.32 -20.67
CA LEU A 297 10.94 -7.78 -20.59
C LEU A 297 9.73 -8.37 -21.33
N PHE A 298 8.58 -7.69 -21.24
CA PHE A 298 7.34 -8.11 -21.86
C PHE A 298 6.54 -6.91 -22.36
N ARG A 299 5.88 -7.09 -23.51
CA ARG A 299 4.84 -6.18 -23.99
C ARG A 299 3.77 -6.98 -24.69
N GLU A 300 2.54 -6.87 -24.20
CA GLU A 300 1.36 -7.41 -24.85
C GLU A 300 1.14 -6.70 -26.18
N LYS A 301 0.70 -7.45 -27.20
CA LYS A 301 0.34 -6.87 -28.50
C LYS A 301 -1.13 -7.06 -28.74
N ARG A 302 -1.88 -5.96 -28.74
CA ARG A 302 -3.32 -5.97 -29.02
C ARG A 302 -3.64 -5.08 -30.21
N THR A 303 -4.68 -5.44 -30.95
CA THR A 303 -5.05 -4.76 -32.21
C THR A 303 -6.43 -4.11 -32.15
N VAL A 304 -7.18 -4.33 -31.07
CA VAL A 304 -8.55 -3.84 -30.89
C VAL A 304 -8.68 -3.16 -29.53
N SER A 305 -9.52 -2.12 -29.47
CA SER A 305 -9.87 -1.45 -28.21
C SER A 305 -10.51 -2.45 -27.25
N ASN A 306 -10.15 -2.35 -25.97
CA ASN A 306 -10.36 -3.42 -25.00
C ASN A 306 -10.71 -2.91 -23.60
N GLY A 307 -11.25 -1.68 -23.51
CA GLY A 307 -11.66 -1.08 -22.25
C GLY A 307 -10.52 -0.80 -21.27
N THR A 308 -10.83 -0.08 -20.20
CA THR A 308 -9.84 0.30 -19.17
C THR A 308 -9.34 -0.91 -18.40
N THR A 309 -8.01 -1.07 -18.34
CA THR A 309 -7.36 -2.06 -17.47
C THR A 309 -6.86 -1.38 -16.20
N ARG A 310 -7.04 -2.04 -15.05
CA ARG A 310 -6.51 -1.61 -13.76
C ARG A 310 -5.59 -2.68 -13.19
N LEU A 311 -4.50 -2.27 -12.56
CA LEU A 311 -3.45 -3.16 -12.05
C LEU A 311 -3.21 -2.96 -10.56
N HIS A 312 -2.90 -4.03 -9.85
CA HIS A 312 -2.45 -4.04 -8.46
C HIS A 312 -1.36 -5.11 -8.30
N SER A 313 -0.47 -4.95 -7.32
CA SER A 313 0.40 -6.06 -6.91
C SER A 313 -0.27 -6.80 -5.77
N ILE A 314 -0.10 -8.12 -5.73
CA ILE A 314 -0.50 -8.95 -4.60
C ILE A 314 0.68 -9.84 -4.22
N HIS A 315 1.04 -9.83 -2.93
CA HIS A 315 2.14 -10.63 -2.41
C HIS A 315 1.59 -11.92 -1.81
N ASN A 316 2.26 -13.04 -2.01
CA ASN A 316 2.02 -14.25 -1.21
C ASN A 316 0.58 -14.78 -1.24
N PHE A 317 -0.16 -14.55 -2.34
CA PHE A 317 -1.57 -14.95 -2.46
C PHE A 317 -1.79 -16.46 -2.29
N ASP A 318 -0.86 -17.26 -2.79
CA ASP A 318 -0.84 -18.72 -2.76
C ASP A 318 0.23 -19.29 -1.82
N ALA A 319 0.70 -18.49 -0.86
CA ALA A 319 1.74 -18.85 0.12
C ALA A 319 3.13 -19.18 -0.47
N ASP A 320 3.38 -18.89 -1.75
CA ASP A 320 4.69 -19.12 -2.41
C ASP A 320 5.68 -17.95 -2.25
N HIS A 321 5.34 -16.93 -1.44
CA HIS A 321 6.17 -15.74 -1.16
C HIS A 321 6.61 -14.95 -2.40
N GLN A 322 5.78 -14.91 -3.44
CA GLN A 322 6.04 -14.15 -4.67
C GLN A 322 5.13 -12.93 -4.81
N ASP A 323 5.63 -11.92 -5.53
CA ASP A 323 4.79 -10.86 -6.05
C ASP A 323 4.12 -11.31 -7.33
N LEU A 324 2.80 -11.11 -7.41
CA LEU A 324 1.97 -11.46 -8.54
C LEU A 324 1.20 -10.24 -9.02
N LEU A 325 0.89 -10.20 -10.32
CA LEU A 325 0.19 -9.07 -10.93
C LEU A 325 -1.31 -9.35 -10.96
N LEU A 326 -2.08 -8.62 -10.17
CA LEU A 326 -3.54 -8.65 -10.17
C LEU A 326 -4.06 -7.63 -11.19
N ALA A 327 -4.83 -8.08 -12.18
CA ALA A 327 -5.34 -7.23 -13.23
C ALA A 327 -6.85 -7.39 -13.41
N ARG A 328 -7.55 -6.26 -13.46
CA ARG A 328 -8.92 -6.17 -13.95
C ARG A 328 -8.87 -5.77 -15.42
N ARG A 329 -9.21 -6.69 -16.32
CA ARG A 329 -9.17 -6.46 -17.78
C ARG A 329 -10.47 -5.79 -18.26
N GLY A 330 -10.38 -4.72 -19.04
CA GLY A 330 -11.55 -3.93 -19.44
C GLY A 330 -12.50 -4.61 -20.45
N ASP A 331 -11.99 -5.49 -21.29
CA ASP A 331 -12.69 -6.12 -22.42
C ASP A 331 -13.56 -7.26 -21.97
N ILE A 332 -13.01 -8.09 -21.08
CA ILE A 332 -13.70 -9.24 -20.51
C ILE A 332 -14.30 -8.94 -19.13
N ARG A 333 -13.96 -7.77 -18.54
CA ARG A 333 -14.30 -7.38 -17.15
C ARG A 333 -13.90 -8.40 -16.09
N GLN A 334 -13.08 -9.38 -16.47
CA GLN A 334 -12.58 -10.43 -15.62
C GLN A 334 -11.39 -9.90 -14.80
N VAL A 335 -11.38 -10.28 -13.53
CA VAL A 335 -10.21 -10.13 -12.67
C VAL A 335 -9.39 -11.40 -12.79
N ALA A 336 -8.07 -11.27 -12.88
CA ALA A 336 -7.13 -12.38 -12.93
C ALA A 336 -5.80 -12.01 -12.28
N ILE A 337 -5.09 -13.02 -11.76
CA ILE A 337 -3.70 -12.89 -11.30
C ILE A 337 -2.78 -13.52 -12.34
N TYR A 338 -1.67 -12.83 -12.62
CA TYR A 338 -0.64 -13.23 -13.56
C TYR A 338 0.70 -13.45 -12.85
N ASP A 339 1.47 -14.43 -13.33
CA ASP A 339 2.87 -14.63 -12.93
C ASP A 339 3.80 -13.60 -13.60
N GLY A 340 5.09 -13.59 -13.23
CA GLY A 340 6.07 -12.68 -13.85
C GLY A 340 6.37 -12.95 -15.33
N MET A 341 5.91 -14.07 -15.88
CA MET A 341 5.95 -14.37 -17.31
C MET A 341 4.67 -13.93 -18.03
N MET A 342 3.77 -13.24 -17.33
CA MET A 342 2.48 -12.76 -17.80
C MET A 342 1.51 -13.87 -18.23
N ASN A 343 1.66 -15.07 -17.66
CA ASN A 343 0.66 -16.12 -17.77
C ASN A 343 -0.43 -15.91 -16.71
N PRO A 344 -1.72 -15.98 -17.05
CA PRO A 344 -2.76 -16.01 -16.04
C PRO A 344 -2.66 -17.31 -15.23
N ILE A 345 -2.65 -17.18 -13.91
CA ILE A 345 -2.56 -18.31 -12.97
C ILE A 345 -3.81 -18.44 -12.10
N TYR A 346 -4.52 -17.34 -11.83
CA TYR A 346 -5.84 -17.35 -11.18
C TYR A 346 -6.86 -16.50 -11.96
N THR A 347 -8.11 -16.95 -11.96
CA THR A 347 -9.27 -16.19 -12.45
C THR A 347 -10.34 -16.09 -11.37
N PHE A 348 -11.11 -15.01 -11.40
CA PHE A 348 -12.18 -14.74 -10.45
C PHE A 348 -13.53 -14.69 -11.17
N SER A 349 -14.57 -15.19 -10.50
CA SER A 349 -15.94 -15.25 -11.03
C SER A 349 -16.67 -13.89 -10.94
N ALA A 350 -16.37 -13.09 -9.91
CA ALA A 350 -16.90 -11.74 -9.76
C ALA A 350 -16.18 -10.69 -10.62
N THR A 351 -16.89 -9.59 -10.89
CA THR A 351 -16.39 -8.42 -11.61
C THR A 351 -16.68 -7.17 -10.80
N GLY A 352 -15.72 -6.28 -10.63
CA GLY A 352 -15.92 -5.12 -9.75
C GLY A 352 -14.64 -4.33 -9.53
N GLN A 353 -14.67 -3.40 -8.56
CA GLN A 353 -13.45 -2.82 -8.02
C GLN A 353 -12.73 -3.84 -7.14
N VAL A 354 -11.40 -3.81 -7.17
CA VAL A 354 -10.56 -4.83 -6.56
C VAL A 354 -9.79 -4.25 -5.39
N TYR A 355 -9.78 -4.99 -4.29
CA TYR A 355 -9.02 -4.68 -3.08
C TYR A 355 -8.30 -5.93 -2.61
N THR A 356 -7.21 -5.75 -1.85
CA THR A 356 -6.41 -6.86 -1.33
C THR A 356 -5.95 -6.56 0.09
N ALA A 357 -6.10 -7.52 0.99
CA ALA A 357 -5.53 -7.44 2.33
C ALA A 357 -5.47 -8.83 2.97
N ASP A 358 -4.58 -8.99 3.95
CA ASP A 358 -4.60 -10.12 4.88
C ASP A 358 -5.69 -9.88 5.94
N LEU A 359 -6.88 -10.40 5.64
CA LEU A 359 -8.09 -10.16 6.42
C LEU A 359 -8.04 -10.84 7.79
N THR A 360 -7.34 -11.97 7.93
CA THR A 360 -7.33 -12.78 9.16
C THR A 360 -6.04 -12.64 9.97
N GLY A 361 -4.98 -12.07 9.40
CA GLY A 361 -3.66 -11.99 10.06
C GLY A 361 -2.79 -13.22 9.88
N GLY A 362 -3.10 -14.04 8.87
CA GLY A 362 -2.38 -15.28 8.58
C GLY A 362 -1.15 -15.08 7.69
N GLY A 363 -0.87 -13.87 7.21
CA GLY A 363 0.21 -13.58 6.27
C GLY A 363 -0.09 -13.93 4.81
N VAL A 364 -1.31 -14.41 4.51
CA VAL A 364 -1.79 -14.72 3.16
C VAL A 364 -2.98 -13.82 2.85
N PRO A 365 -2.90 -12.92 1.85
CA PRO A 365 -3.97 -11.98 1.57
C PRO A 365 -5.14 -12.61 0.81
N GLN A 366 -6.31 -12.02 0.99
CA GLN A 366 -7.52 -12.27 0.22
C GLN A 366 -7.70 -11.18 -0.84
N VAL A 367 -8.47 -11.52 -1.88
CA VAL A 367 -8.92 -10.57 -2.90
C VAL A 367 -10.39 -10.28 -2.68
N LEU A 368 -10.75 -9.01 -2.57
CA LEU A 368 -12.13 -8.56 -2.46
C LEU A 368 -12.54 -7.90 -3.77
N ILE A 369 -13.69 -8.31 -4.31
CA ILE A 369 -14.26 -7.75 -5.53
C ILE A 369 -15.60 -7.13 -5.19
N GLN A 370 -15.67 -5.80 -5.26
CA GLN A 370 -16.82 -4.98 -4.90
C GLN A 370 -17.61 -4.56 -6.14
N ASP A 371 -18.93 -4.76 -6.10
CA ASP A 371 -19.91 -4.03 -6.91
C ASP A 371 -20.79 -3.13 -6.02
N ASP A 372 -21.88 -2.56 -6.55
CA ASP A 372 -22.72 -1.62 -5.78
C ASP A 372 -23.55 -2.29 -4.66
N GLU A 373 -23.75 -3.61 -4.72
CA GLU A 373 -24.60 -4.33 -3.76
C GLU A 373 -23.84 -5.37 -2.95
N THR A 374 -22.69 -5.84 -3.45
CA THR A 374 -21.98 -6.98 -2.89
C THR A 374 -20.47 -6.83 -2.86
N VAL A 375 -19.85 -7.55 -1.93
CA VAL A 375 -18.40 -7.79 -1.90
C VAL A 375 -18.17 -9.29 -1.87
N SER A 376 -17.58 -9.84 -2.93
CA SER A 376 -17.11 -11.23 -2.95
C SER A 376 -15.66 -11.31 -2.47
N ILE A 377 -15.38 -12.23 -1.54
CA ILE A 377 -14.06 -12.44 -0.92
C ILE A 377 -13.48 -13.75 -1.45
N TYR A 378 -12.23 -13.70 -1.93
CA TYR A 378 -11.55 -14.83 -2.56
C TYR A 378 -10.20 -15.13 -1.92
N ALA A 379 -9.79 -16.40 -1.96
CA ALA A 379 -8.46 -16.87 -1.58
C ALA A 379 -7.92 -17.94 -2.55
N ALA A 380 -6.62 -18.23 -2.45
CA ALA A 380 -6.00 -19.32 -3.20
C ALA A 380 -6.41 -20.70 -2.65
N GLU A 381 -6.61 -20.81 -1.34
CA GLU A 381 -6.97 -22.03 -0.62
C GLU A 381 -8.13 -21.78 0.35
N GLU A 382 -8.78 -22.87 0.82
CA GLU A 382 -9.87 -22.78 1.79
C GLU A 382 -9.39 -22.18 3.11
N MET A 383 -10.14 -21.23 3.65
CA MET A 383 -9.80 -20.49 4.86
C MET A 383 -11.05 -20.16 5.66
N ASP A 384 -10.94 -20.21 6.99
CA ASP A 384 -11.97 -19.73 7.90
C ASP A 384 -11.85 -18.21 8.09
N LEU A 385 -12.87 -17.47 7.66
CA LEU A 385 -12.95 -16.03 7.85
C LEU A 385 -13.50 -15.65 9.24
N SER A 386 -14.07 -16.59 10.00
CA SER A 386 -14.74 -16.32 11.28
C SER A 386 -13.79 -16.14 12.46
N GLY A 387 -12.50 -16.43 12.30
CA GLY A 387 -11.49 -16.32 13.34
C GLY A 387 -10.24 -15.59 12.88
N ALA A 388 -9.67 -14.78 13.78
CA ALA A 388 -8.35 -14.22 13.60
C ALA A 388 -7.26 -15.29 13.74
N ALA A 389 -6.18 -15.15 12.96
CA ALA A 389 -4.99 -15.99 13.08
C ALA A 389 -4.16 -15.65 14.33
N VAL A 390 -4.36 -14.45 14.89
CA VAL A 390 -3.71 -13.97 16.11
C VAL A 390 -4.76 -13.52 17.13
N PRO A 391 -4.56 -13.74 18.45
CA PRO A 391 -5.57 -13.45 19.48
C PRO A 391 -5.49 -11.99 20.00
N TYR A 392 -5.06 -11.06 19.17
CA TYR A 392 -4.84 -9.66 19.52
C TYR A 392 -4.88 -8.81 18.26
N GLY A 393 -5.34 -7.57 18.35
CA GLY A 393 -5.38 -6.71 17.18
C GLY A 393 -4.03 -6.26 16.66
N ARG A 394 -4.02 -5.93 15.38
CA ARG A 394 -2.80 -5.75 14.59
C ARG A 394 -2.54 -4.26 14.33
N PRO A 395 -1.26 -3.84 14.24
CA PRO A 395 -0.94 -2.53 13.71
C PRO A 395 -1.50 -2.40 12.29
N GLN A 396 -2.18 -1.29 12.02
CA GLN A 396 -2.71 -1.00 10.70
C GLN A 396 -1.54 -0.77 9.72
N PRO A 397 -1.44 -1.53 8.62
CA PRO A 397 -0.40 -1.33 7.62
C PRO A 397 -0.49 0.03 6.93
N LYS A 398 0.66 0.62 6.58
CA LYS A 398 0.75 1.92 5.89
C LYS A 398 -0.07 2.01 4.62
N TYR A 399 -0.03 0.97 3.80
CA TYR A 399 -0.83 0.92 2.57
C TYR A 399 -2.35 0.91 2.81
N LEU A 400 -2.82 0.55 4.02
CA LEU A 400 -4.25 0.58 4.39
C LEU A 400 -4.67 1.89 5.07
N TYR A 401 -3.80 2.53 5.86
CA TYR A 401 -4.11 3.84 6.48
C TYR A 401 -3.78 5.04 5.59
N ASN A 402 -3.04 4.85 4.51
CA ASN A 402 -2.84 5.81 3.42
C ASN A 402 -3.40 5.25 2.10
N ALA A 403 -4.59 4.63 2.18
CA ALA A 403 -5.23 4.05 1.01
C ALA A 403 -5.75 5.13 0.07
N THR A 404 -5.57 4.90 -1.24
CA THR A 404 -5.96 5.81 -2.32
C THR A 404 -6.63 5.03 -3.46
N TYR A 405 -7.54 5.69 -4.16
CA TYR A 405 -8.15 5.20 -5.40
C TYR A 405 -7.14 5.09 -6.55
N PHE A 406 -6.08 5.90 -6.52
CA PHE A 406 -5.08 5.93 -7.57
C PHE A 406 -3.97 4.92 -7.33
N ASN A 407 -3.19 4.62 -8.36
CA ASN A 407 -2.11 3.65 -8.28
C ASN A 407 -0.86 4.32 -7.67
N TYR A 408 -0.94 4.59 -6.37
CA TYR A 408 0.08 5.27 -5.59
C TYR A 408 0.44 4.37 -4.40
N GLY A 409 1.72 4.29 -4.03
CA GLY A 409 2.10 3.51 -2.86
C GLY A 409 3.59 3.32 -2.65
N GLU A 410 3.91 2.47 -1.69
CA GLU A 410 5.26 2.06 -1.33
C GLU A 410 5.35 0.54 -1.40
N LEU A 411 6.41 0.01 -2.02
CA LEU A 411 6.74 -1.40 -1.97
C LEU A 411 7.64 -1.64 -0.77
N GLU A 412 7.06 -2.16 0.29
CA GLU A 412 7.74 -2.35 1.57
C GLU A 412 9.01 -3.21 1.43
N PRO A 413 10.17 -2.78 1.97
CA PRO A 413 11.43 -3.51 1.81
C PRO A 413 11.39 -4.95 2.34
N TRP A 414 10.63 -5.22 3.41
CA TRP A 414 10.55 -6.55 4.00
C TRP A 414 9.69 -7.55 3.21
N ARG A 415 8.85 -7.08 2.27
CA ARG A 415 8.00 -7.95 1.43
C ARG A 415 8.82 -8.98 0.66
N ASN A 416 10.02 -8.60 0.24
CA ASN A 416 10.97 -9.47 -0.46
C ASN A 416 12.27 -9.66 0.33
N ALA A 417 12.20 -9.64 1.68
CA ALA A 417 13.36 -9.61 2.58
C ALA A 417 14.42 -10.70 2.29
N ALA A 418 13.98 -11.91 1.95
CA ALA A 418 14.89 -13.01 1.62
C ALA A 418 15.75 -12.73 0.38
N GLY A 419 15.23 -11.97 -0.59
CA GLY A 419 15.95 -11.59 -1.81
C GLY A 419 17.16 -10.69 -1.57
N TYR A 420 17.19 -9.95 -0.45
CA TYR A 420 18.33 -9.11 -0.06
C TYR A 420 19.51 -9.94 0.46
N ILE A 421 19.29 -11.21 0.84
CA ILE A 421 20.28 -12.06 1.47
C ILE A 421 21.06 -12.81 0.40
N THR A 422 22.21 -12.25 0.01
CA THR A 422 23.09 -12.83 -1.00
C THR A 422 24.32 -13.49 -0.35
N GLY A 423 24.71 -14.67 -0.82
CA GLY A 423 25.86 -15.41 -0.30
C GLY A 423 26.05 -16.80 -0.93
N ASP A 424 27.30 -17.29 -0.94
CA ASP A 424 27.61 -18.68 -1.34
C ASP A 424 27.43 -19.62 -0.14
N PHE A 425 26.18 -19.99 0.11
CA PHE A 425 25.79 -20.91 1.19
C PHE A 425 26.22 -22.36 0.94
N ALA A 426 26.57 -22.71 -0.31
CA ALA A 426 27.05 -24.03 -0.65
C ALA A 426 28.51 -24.22 -0.19
N ALA A 427 29.35 -23.17 -0.32
CA ALA A 427 30.73 -23.19 0.14
C ALA A 427 30.92 -22.69 1.57
N LYS A 428 30.02 -21.85 2.10
CA LYS A 428 30.09 -21.30 3.46
C LYS A 428 28.88 -21.76 4.28
N SER A 429 29.11 -22.75 5.15
CA SER A 429 28.06 -23.22 6.09
C SER A 429 27.63 -22.10 7.03
N VAL A 430 26.32 -21.97 7.26
CA VAL A 430 25.72 -21.07 8.26
C VAL A 430 25.84 -21.64 9.67
N TYR A 431 26.12 -22.95 9.81
CA TYR A 431 26.20 -23.59 11.12
C TYR A 431 27.34 -23.04 12.00
N PRO A 432 28.59 -22.89 11.51
CA PRO A 432 29.65 -22.23 12.27
C PRO A 432 29.33 -20.78 12.64
N TRP A 433 28.58 -20.07 11.79
CA TRP A 433 28.08 -18.73 12.11
C TRP A 433 27.12 -18.78 13.30
N ALA A 434 26.12 -19.68 13.27
CA ALA A 434 25.13 -19.81 14.34
C ALA A 434 25.79 -20.18 15.67
N GLU A 435 26.77 -21.10 15.64
CA GLU A 435 27.57 -21.49 16.80
C GLU A 435 28.43 -20.32 17.33
N THR A 436 29.11 -19.58 16.45
CA THR A 436 30.01 -18.47 16.84
C THR A 436 29.25 -17.26 17.36
N VAL A 437 28.11 -16.91 16.74
CA VAL A 437 27.25 -15.80 17.18
C VAL A 437 26.57 -16.15 18.49
N ALA A 438 26.09 -17.39 18.67
CA ALA A 438 25.50 -17.84 19.92
C ALA A 438 26.51 -17.83 21.09
N MET A 439 27.79 -18.07 20.82
CA MET A 439 28.82 -18.21 21.86
C MET A 439 29.64 -16.95 22.15
N CYS A 440 29.95 -16.11 21.14
CA CYS A 440 30.99 -15.07 21.25
C CYS A 440 30.60 -13.68 20.71
N GLY A 441 29.36 -13.47 20.26
CA GLY A 441 28.93 -12.16 19.76
C GLY A 441 29.61 -11.70 18.45
N GLY A 442 30.22 -12.63 17.70
CA GLY A 442 30.61 -12.42 16.30
C GLY A 442 31.87 -11.58 16.03
N LYS A 443 32.76 -11.35 17.01
CA LYS A 443 33.90 -10.43 16.84
C LYS A 443 35.11 -10.96 16.05
N ASP A 444 35.21 -12.28 15.82
CA ASP A 444 36.44 -12.90 15.31
C ASP A 444 36.28 -13.70 13.99
N TYR A 445 35.20 -13.50 13.22
CA TYR A 445 34.98 -14.25 11.98
C TYR A 445 34.30 -13.40 10.90
N GLU A 446 34.74 -13.49 9.64
CA GLU A 446 33.97 -12.97 8.50
C GLU A 446 32.69 -13.80 8.36
N THR A 447 31.58 -13.24 8.82
CA THR A 447 30.28 -13.91 8.82
C THR A 447 29.64 -13.86 7.43
N PRO A 448 29.18 -14.99 6.87
CA PRO A 448 28.51 -14.99 5.56
C PRO A 448 27.15 -14.27 5.58
N ILE A 449 26.54 -14.09 6.76
CA ILE A 449 25.28 -13.38 6.98
C ILE A 449 25.31 -12.61 8.30
N SER A 450 24.47 -11.58 8.44
CA SER A 450 24.25 -10.83 9.68
C SER A 450 23.22 -11.52 10.60
N ARG A 451 23.05 -10.99 11.83
CA ARG A 451 21.97 -11.44 12.73
C ARG A 451 20.58 -11.17 12.13
N ALA A 452 20.41 -10.00 11.52
CA ALA A 452 19.18 -9.62 10.82
C ALA A 452 18.85 -10.60 9.69
N ASP A 453 19.85 -10.96 8.87
CA ASP A 453 19.70 -11.96 7.80
C ASP A 453 19.21 -13.30 8.35
N PHE A 454 19.80 -13.78 9.43
CA PHE A 454 19.39 -15.05 10.02
C PHE A 454 17.96 -15.01 10.55
N ILE A 455 17.54 -13.91 11.19
CA ILE A 455 16.15 -13.77 11.66
C ILE A 455 15.17 -13.77 10.49
N VAL A 456 15.48 -13.07 9.40
CA VAL A 456 14.68 -13.11 8.17
C VAL A 456 14.55 -14.56 7.67
N LEU A 457 15.67 -15.27 7.52
CA LEU A 457 15.65 -16.66 7.06
C LEU A 457 14.87 -17.58 8.00
N LEU A 458 15.02 -17.41 9.32
CA LEU A 458 14.34 -18.21 10.33
C LEU A 458 12.81 -18.00 10.29
N VAL A 459 12.37 -16.74 10.28
CA VAL A 459 10.95 -16.38 10.24
C VAL A 459 10.31 -16.86 8.94
N SER A 460 10.97 -16.65 7.79
CA SER A 460 10.47 -17.10 6.50
C SER A 460 10.44 -18.63 6.38
N ALA A 461 11.51 -19.33 6.77
CA ALA A 461 11.58 -20.79 6.63
C ALA A 461 10.57 -21.54 7.52
N LEU A 462 10.21 -20.95 8.67
CA LEU A 462 9.23 -21.50 9.59
C LEU A 462 7.81 -20.92 9.39
N GLN A 463 7.63 -20.00 8.42
CA GLN A 463 6.38 -19.31 8.14
C GLN A 463 5.74 -18.71 9.41
N LEU A 464 6.57 -18.07 10.25
CA LEU A 464 6.11 -17.47 11.50
C LEU A 464 5.38 -16.16 11.22
N ASN A 465 4.19 -16.02 11.78
CA ASN A 465 3.38 -14.81 11.67
C ASN A 465 3.02 -14.30 13.07
N ALA A 466 3.36 -13.05 13.32
CA ALA A 466 3.03 -12.33 14.55
C ALA A 466 3.17 -10.83 14.29
N TYR A 467 2.47 -10.00 15.06
CA TYR A 467 2.49 -8.57 14.86
C TYR A 467 2.93 -7.86 16.14
N GLU A 468 3.90 -6.97 15.97
CA GLU A 468 4.47 -6.17 17.03
C GLU A 468 4.34 -4.70 16.66
N ARG A 469 3.95 -3.86 17.63
CA ARG A 469 3.77 -2.42 17.40
C ARG A 469 5.11 -1.68 17.40
N GLU A 470 6.01 -2.11 18.26
CA GLU A 470 7.32 -1.49 18.45
C GLU A 470 8.44 -2.51 18.26
N ASN A 471 9.50 -2.11 17.56
CA ASN A 471 10.66 -2.97 17.38
C ASN A 471 11.73 -2.73 18.47
N PHE A 472 12.93 -3.31 18.31
CA PHE A 472 14.08 -2.90 19.12
C PHE A 472 14.59 -1.53 18.69
N TYR A 473 15.23 -0.79 19.61
CA TYR A 473 15.63 0.60 19.40
C TYR A 473 16.55 0.84 18.18
N ASP A 474 17.28 -0.19 17.73
CA ASP A 474 18.21 -0.10 16.61
C ASP A 474 17.67 -0.69 15.29
N VAL A 475 16.39 -1.09 15.28
CA VAL A 475 15.70 -1.64 14.11
C VAL A 475 14.84 -0.54 13.49
N LYS A 476 15.33 0.05 12.40
CA LYS A 476 14.63 1.13 11.69
C LYS A 476 13.38 0.61 10.94
N PRO A 477 12.25 1.36 10.91
CA PRO A 477 11.04 0.99 10.17
C PRO A 477 11.28 0.59 8.71
N ASN A 478 12.14 1.30 7.99
CA ASN A 478 12.46 1.03 6.58
C ASN A 478 13.47 -0.12 6.35
N ALA A 479 13.90 -0.82 7.39
CA ALA A 479 14.82 -1.95 7.23
C ALA A 479 14.13 -3.18 6.63
N TYR A 480 14.78 -3.87 5.69
CA TYR A 480 14.25 -5.12 5.09
C TYR A 480 13.97 -6.22 6.12
N TYR A 481 14.58 -6.17 7.30
CA TYR A 481 14.39 -7.12 8.39
C TYR A 481 13.41 -6.65 9.48
N TYR A 482 12.80 -5.47 9.33
CA TYR A 482 11.92 -4.87 10.35
C TYR A 482 10.83 -5.85 10.81
N ASN A 483 10.02 -6.35 9.86
CA ASN A 483 8.95 -7.29 10.17
C ASN A 483 9.44 -8.60 10.77
N ALA A 484 10.51 -9.19 10.22
CA ALA A 484 11.03 -10.46 10.74
C ALA A 484 11.51 -10.33 12.19
N VAL A 485 12.19 -9.23 12.53
CA VAL A 485 12.61 -8.98 13.92
C VAL A 485 11.40 -8.70 14.82
N GLY A 486 10.39 -7.98 14.34
CA GLY A 486 9.13 -7.76 15.07
C GLY A 486 8.41 -9.09 15.39
N VAL A 487 8.29 -9.97 14.41
CA VAL A 487 7.73 -11.34 14.58
C VAL A 487 8.53 -12.10 15.65
N ALA A 488 9.86 -12.10 15.52
CA ALA A 488 10.73 -12.83 16.44
C ALA A 488 10.67 -12.26 17.87
N LYS A 489 10.56 -10.94 18.03
CA LYS A 489 10.33 -10.26 19.32
C LYS A 489 9.00 -10.68 19.94
N LYS A 490 7.91 -10.59 19.16
CA LYS A 490 6.55 -10.94 19.62
C LYS A 490 6.44 -12.38 20.10
N LEU A 491 7.13 -13.30 19.42
CA LEU A 491 7.15 -14.72 19.75
C LEU A 491 8.19 -15.10 20.83
N GLY A 492 8.96 -14.13 21.35
CA GLY A 492 9.99 -14.38 22.37
C GLY A 492 11.18 -15.21 21.87
N LEU A 493 11.47 -15.16 20.56
CA LEU A 493 12.58 -15.88 19.95
C LEU A 493 13.92 -15.15 20.13
N VAL A 494 13.90 -13.85 20.44
CA VAL A 494 15.09 -13.03 20.66
C VAL A 494 14.85 -12.03 21.78
N GLU A 495 15.84 -11.87 22.66
CA GLU A 495 15.89 -10.83 23.70
C GLU A 495 16.58 -9.56 23.18
N GLU A 496 16.62 -8.48 23.97
CA GLU A 496 17.27 -7.21 23.57
C GLU A 496 18.75 -7.42 23.17
N VAL A 497 18.98 -7.40 21.87
CA VAL A 497 20.29 -7.56 21.23
C VAL A 497 20.38 -6.59 20.05
N LYS A 498 21.59 -6.11 19.75
CA LYS A 498 21.85 -5.23 18.61
C LYS A 498 21.69 -6.03 17.30
N PHE A 499 20.84 -5.55 16.39
CA PHE A 499 20.59 -6.11 15.05
C PHE A 499 21.24 -5.31 13.94
N SER A 500 21.38 -4.00 14.13
CA SER A 500 22.11 -3.13 13.22
C SER A 500 23.60 -3.51 13.16
N PRO A 501 24.23 -3.50 11.97
CA PRO A 501 25.65 -3.82 11.79
C PRO A 501 26.59 -3.06 12.73
#